data_AF-A0A4Q7EFT6-F1
#
_entry.id   AF-A0A4Q7EFT6-F1
#
_cell.length_a   1.000
_cell.length_b   1.000
_cell.length_c   1.000
_cell.angle_alpha   90.00
_cell.angle_beta   90.00
_cell.angle_gamma   90.00
#
_symmetry.space_group_name_H-M   'P 1'
#
loop_
_entity.id
_entity.type
_entity.pdbx_description
1 polymer ?
#
loop_
_entity_poly.entity_id
_entity_poly.type
_entity_poly.pdbx_seq_one_letter_code
_entity_poly.pdbx_strand_id
1 'polypeptide(L)'
;MVWVQYHRWVKTLDVGDRVAEYQPSLLSNQDLKAAEVSWAYNRPAQQAALSADELTAWKQRIHEFQQTVKGEAGATQGSLFGDSVPSPVEAIDPFTLPQRNAEFWREQFTDAGNAALYFVLDHEADLLLYVGETVKANQRWKGTHDCKRYILNYVSAHRAADLPVQVNIGFWPYAPEDRKARQSLESELIRKWRSPFNKENWRKWATPFIGQSDT
;
A
#
# COMPACT_ATOMS: atom_id res chain seq x y z
N MET A 1 16.12 -61.18 -59.26
CA MET A 1 17.48 -60.65 -59.51
C MET A 1 17.80 -59.75 -58.32
N VAL A 2 18.21 -60.35 -57.19
CA VAL A 2 19.61 -60.45 -56.69
C VAL A 2 20.08 -59.17 -55.98
N TRP A 3 20.17 -59.26 -54.63
CA TRP A 3 21.18 -58.75 -53.66
C TRP A 3 21.74 -57.30 -53.83
N VAL A 4 21.91 -56.43 -52.81
CA VAL A 4 22.71 -56.46 -51.55
C VAL A 4 22.28 -55.20 -50.73
N GLN A 5 21.76 -55.25 -49.50
CA GLN A 5 22.39 -55.37 -48.16
C GLN A 5 23.23 -54.16 -47.67
N TYR A 6 22.79 -53.50 -46.59
CA TYR A 6 23.69 -52.98 -45.56
C TYR A 6 23.09 -53.21 -44.16
N HIS A 7 23.74 -54.09 -43.40
CA HIS A 7 23.67 -54.20 -41.94
C HIS A 7 24.25 -52.91 -41.31
N ARG A 8 24.08 -52.50 -40.04
CA ARG A 8 23.90 -53.11 -38.71
C ARG A 8 23.71 -51.87 -37.79
N TRP A 9 22.87 -51.79 -36.77
CA TRP A 9 23.06 -52.39 -35.45
C TRP A 9 21.81 -52.14 -34.61
N VAL A 10 21.33 -53.20 -33.97
CA VAL A 10 20.43 -53.12 -32.81
C VAL A 10 21.27 -52.70 -31.60
N LYS A 11 20.85 -51.64 -30.92
CA LYS A 11 20.96 -51.55 -29.46
C LYS A 11 19.59 -51.17 -28.93
N THR A 12 18.90 -52.18 -28.42
CA THR A 12 17.90 -52.05 -27.37
C THR A 12 18.54 -51.36 -26.17
N LEU A 13 18.01 -50.19 -25.80
CA LEU A 13 18.00 -49.73 -24.42
C LEU A 13 16.54 -49.50 -24.08
N ASP A 14 15.99 -50.49 -23.40
CA ASP A 14 14.81 -50.35 -22.57
C ASP A 14 15.21 -49.64 -21.27
N VAL A 15 14.19 -49.13 -20.58
CA VAL A 15 14.16 -48.55 -19.24
C VAL A 15 14.31 -47.02 -19.19
N GLY A 16 13.17 -46.36 -18.95
CA GLY A 16 13.16 -45.13 -18.17
C GLY A 16 12.06 -44.15 -18.52
N ASP A 17 10.83 -44.53 -18.20
CA ASP A 17 9.70 -43.62 -18.05
C ASP A 17 10.09 -42.37 -17.25
N ARG A 18 9.90 -41.19 -17.82
CA ARG A 18 9.65 -39.89 -17.18
C ARG A 18 9.53 -38.85 -18.28
N VAL A 19 8.44 -38.94 -19.03
CA VAL A 19 7.83 -37.75 -19.60
C VAL A 19 7.52 -36.87 -18.39
N ALA A 20 8.33 -35.84 -18.15
CA ALA A 20 7.99 -34.83 -17.18
C ALA A 20 6.65 -34.25 -17.64
N GLU A 21 5.58 -34.59 -16.93
CA GLU A 21 4.28 -33.98 -17.10
C GLU A 21 4.49 -32.48 -17.01
N TYR A 22 4.49 -31.82 -18.16
CA TYR A 22 4.38 -30.38 -18.23
C TYR A 22 2.98 -30.08 -17.70
N GLN A 23 2.89 -29.79 -16.40
CA GLN A 23 1.74 -29.11 -15.85
C GLN A 23 1.82 -27.66 -16.36
N PRO A 24 0.98 -27.25 -17.33
CA PRO A 24 0.86 -25.83 -17.60
C PRO A 24 0.37 -25.19 -16.31
N SER A 25 1.15 -24.25 -15.80
CA SER A 25 0.70 -23.34 -14.75
C SER A 25 -0.68 -22.82 -15.14
N LEU A 26 -1.70 -23.09 -14.31
CA LEU A 26 -3.06 -22.53 -14.47
C LEU A 26 -3.08 -21.00 -14.32
N LEU A 27 -1.97 -20.44 -13.85
CA LEU A 27 -1.76 -19.01 -13.68
C LEU A 27 -1.06 -18.46 -14.91
N SER A 28 -1.56 -17.33 -15.42
CA SER A 28 -0.88 -16.63 -16.51
C SER A 28 0.52 -16.18 -16.05
N ASN A 29 1.43 -15.93 -16.99
CA ASN A 29 2.76 -15.38 -16.65
C ASN A 29 2.67 -14.04 -15.89
N GLN A 30 1.55 -13.31 -16.00
CA GLN A 30 1.29 -12.12 -15.20
C GLN A 30 0.89 -12.46 -13.76
N ASP A 31 0.08 -13.50 -13.57
CA ASP A 31 -0.31 -13.98 -12.23
C ASP A 31 0.86 -14.60 -11.49
N LEU A 32 1.74 -15.33 -12.20
CA LEU A 32 3.00 -15.81 -11.67
C LEU A 32 3.89 -14.65 -11.24
N LYS A 33 4.09 -13.63 -12.08
CA LYS A 33 4.85 -12.43 -11.69
C LYS A 33 4.20 -11.66 -10.54
N ALA A 34 2.88 -11.59 -10.47
CA ALA A 34 2.16 -10.97 -9.37
C ALA A 34 2.31 -11.76 -8.07
N ALA A 35 2.28 -13.09 -8.14
CA ALA A 35 2.60 -13.98 -7.03
C ALA A 35 4.10 -13.92 -6.67
N GLU A 36 4.98 -13.67 -7.65
CA GLU A 36 6.41 -13.55 -7.42
C GLU A 36 6.79 -12.28 -6.68
N VAL A 37 6.22 -11.18 -7.14
CA VAL A 37 6.18 -9.92 -6.42
C VAL A 37 5.47 -10.11 -5.07
N SER A 38 4.47 -10.99 -4.94
CA SER A 38 3.88 -11.25 -3.62
C SER A 38 4.82 -12.01 -2.68
N TRP A 39 5.59 -13.00 -3.14
CA TRP A 39 6.50 -13.76 -2.26
C TRP A 39 7.73 -12.97 -1.85
N ALA A 40 8.29 -12.17 -2.76
CA ALA A 40 9.46 -11.33 -2.46
C ALA A 40 9.12 -10.22 -1.44
N TYR A 41 7.86 -9.77 -1.43
CA TYR A 41 7.34 -8.75 -0.51
C TYR A 41 6.75 -9.35 0.78
N ASN A 42 6.41 -10.64 0.79
CA ASN A 42 6.01 -11.39 1.97
C ASN A 42 7.19 -11.94 2.77
N ARG A 43 8.44 -11.61 2.41
CA ARG A 43 9.58 -11.92 3.27
C ARG A 43 9.45 -11.03 4.51
N PRO A 44 9.13 -11.59 5.69
CA PRO A 44 9.02 -10.77 6.89
C PRO A 44 10.38 -10.12 7.09
N ALA A 45 10.41 -8.79 7.19
CA ALA A 45 11.54 -8.15 7.84
C ALA A 45 11.65 -8.83 9.21
N GLN A 46 12.87 -9.24 9.59
CA GLN A 46 13.15 -9.89 10.86
C GLN A 46 13.08 -8.83 11.97
N GLN A 47 11.90 -8.23 12.13
CA GLN A 47 11.53 -7.32 13.19
C GLN A 47 10.95 -8.16 14.31
N ALA A 48 11.32 -7.85 15.55
CA ALA A 48 10.70 -8.45 16.72
C ALA A 48 9.17 -8.32 16.56
N ALA A 49 8.46 -9.46 16.66
CA ALA A 49 7.01 -9.47 16.51
C ALA A 49 6.42 -8.57 17.60
N LEU A 50 5.75 -7.48 17.19
CA LEU A 50 5.00 -6.63 18.11
C LEU A 50 3.92 -7.50 18.77
N SER A 51 3.82 -7.43 20.08
CA SER A 51 2.70 -8.01 20.81
C SER A 51 1.40 -7.27 20.47
N ALA A 52 0.26 -7.93 20.72
CA ALA A 52 -1.06 -7.32 20.56
C ALA A 52 -1.21 -6.05 21.40
N ASP A 53 -0.66 -6.03 22.62
CA ASP A 53 -0.71 -4.88 23.53
C ASP A 53 0.12 -3.71 23.00
N GLU A 54 1.33 -3.97 22.50
CA GLU A 54 2.19 -2.94 21.91
C GLU A 54 1.53 -2.32 20.66
N LEU A 55 0.93 -3.16 19.81
CA LEU A 55 0.24 -2.70 18.61
C LEU A 55 -0.99 -1.86 18.96
N THR A 56 -1.79 -2.31 19.93
CA THR A 56 -2.98 -1.60 20.40
C THR A 56 -2.61 -0.27 21.04
N ALA A 57 -1.60 -0.25 21.93
CA ALA A 57 -1.12 0.98 22.56
C ALA A 57 -0.54 1.96 21.54
N TRP A 58 0.13 1.46 20.49
CA TRP A 58 0.61 2.30 19.40
C TRP A 58 -0.54 2.93 18.62
N LYS A 59 -1.57 2.14 18.25
CA LYS A 59 -2.77 2.63 17.55
C LYS A 59 -3.52 3.67 18.38
N GLN A 60 -3.70 3.42 19.68
CA GLN A 60 -4.43 4.29 20.59
C GLN A 60 -3.83 5.70 20.66
N ARG A 61 -2.50 5.83 20.77
CA ARG A 61 -1.83 7.15 20.80
C ARG A 61 -2.06 7.97 19.53
N ILE A 62 -2.11 7.30 18.38
CA ILE A 62 -2.35 7.95 17.08
C ILE A 62 -3.82 8.34 16.98
N HIS A 63 -4.72 7.43 17.34
CA HIS A 63 -6.15 7.65 17.36
C HIS A 63 -6.50 8.86 18.22
N GLU A 64 -6.04 8.90 19.48
CA GLU A 64 -6.27 10.02 20.39
C GLU A 64 -5.88 11.36 19.78
N PHE A 65 -4.69 11.45 19.17
CA PHE A 65 -4.25 12.67 18.49
C PHE A 65 -5.13 13.00 17.28
N GLN A 66 -5.50 12.03 16.45
CA GLN A 66 -6.32 12.28 15.26
C GLN A 66 -7.76 12.67 15.64
N GLN A 67 -8.28 12.20 16.77
CA GLN A 67 -9.56 12.66 17.31
C GLN A 67 -9.50 14.13 17.79
N THR A 68 -8.38 14.60 18.37
CA THR A 68 -8.26 16.04 18.69
C THR A 68 -8.27 16.88 17.42
N VAL A 69 -7.62 16.44 16.35
CA VAL A 69 -7.62 17.12 15.04
C VAL A 69 -9.03 17.18 14.44
N LYS A 70 -9.82 16.10 14.55
CA LYS A 70 -11.24 16.07 14.13
C LYS A 70 -12.08 17.04 14.96
N GLY A 71 -11.88 17.09 16.28
CA GLY A 71 -12.61 17.99 17.19
C GLY A 71 -12.28 19.47 16.99
N GLU A 72 -11.01 19.80 16.71
CA GLU A 72 -10.56 21.16 16.43
C GLU A 72 -11.17 21.74 15.15
N ALA A 73 -11.47 20.90 14.15
CA ALA A 73 -12.14 21.34 12.92
C ALA A 73 -13.56 21.91 13.17
N GLY A 74 -14.22 21.51 14.27
CA GLY A 74 -15.52 22.05 14.69
C GLY A 74 -15.42 23.34 15.54
N ALA A 75 -14.24 23.65 16.07
CA ALA A 75 -13.98 24.85 16.87
C ALA A 75 -13.46 25.99 15.98
N THR A 76 -14.28 26.42 15.01
CA THR A 76 -13.95 27.62 14.22
C THR A 76 -14.02 28.85 15.11
N GLN A 77 -12.87 29.31 15.60
CA GLN A 77 -12.73 30.68 16.09
C GLN A 77 -12.97 31.62 14.90
N GLY A 78 -14.21 32.12 14.80
CA GLY A 78 -14.60 33.03 13.73
C GLY A 78 -13.63 34.21 13.64
N SER A 79 -13.09 34.45 12.44
CA SER A 79 -12.30 35.64 12.17
C SER A 79 -13.18 36.86 12.40
N LEU A 80 -12.81 37.71 13.36
CA LEU A 80 -13.48 39.01 13.62
C LEU A 80 -13.32 39.98 12.44
N PHE A 81 -12.45 39.68 11.48
CA PHE A 81 -12.16 40.50 10.32
C PHE A 81 -12.10 39.64 9.04
N GLY A 82 -13.27 39.43 8.43
CA GLY A 82 -13.39 38.93 7.06
C GLY A 82 -13.72 37.44 6.93
N ASP A 83 -14.57 37.14 5.93
CA ASP A 83 -14.93 35.80 5.50
C ASP A 83 -13.68 35.00 5.13
N SER A 84 -13.14 34.24 6.09
CA SER A 84 -12.07 33.31 5.83
C SER A 84 -12.64 32.14 5.04
N VAL A 85 -12.37 32.09 3.73
CA VAL A 85 -12.60 30.87 2.95
C VAL A 85 -11.82 29.75 3.64
N PRO A 86 -12.47 28.64 4.05
CA PRO A 86 -11.79 27.55 4.74
C PRO A 86 -10.60 27.07 3.90
N SER A 87 -9.46 26.84 4.54
CA SER A 87 -8.33 26.25 3.82
C SER A 87 -8.77 24.91 3.20
N PRO A 88 -8.33 24.55 1.98
CA PRO A 88 -8.61 23.23 1.42
C PRO A 88 -8.24 22.08 2.38
N VAL A 89 -7.25 22.28 3.25
CA VAL A 89 -6.85 21.33 4.31
C VAL A 89 -7.94 21.11 5.37
N GLU A 90 -8.77 22.12 5.63
CA GLU A 90 -9.90 22.05 6.56
C GLU A 90 -11.11 21.39 5.93
N ALA A 91 -11.31 21.59 4.62
CA ALA A 91 -12.44 21.04 3.87
C ALA A 91 -12.28 19.53 3.54
N ILE A 92 -11.07 18.99 3.55
CA ILE A 92 -10.83 17.57 3.25
C ILE A 92 -10.96 16.74 4.53
N ASP A 93 -12.00 15.91 4.57
CA ASP A 93 -12.12 14.81 5.54
C ASP A 93 -11.78 13.46 4.87
N PRO A 94 -10.60 12.88 5.14
CA PRO A 94 -10.17 11.61 4.55
C PRO A 94 -11.11 10.43 4.84
N PHE A 95 -11.85 10.48 5.95
CA PHE A 95 -12.71 9.39 6.41
C PHE A 95 -14.03 9.33 5.65
N THR A 96 -14.41 10.41 4.97
CA THR A 96 -15.64 10.49 4.15
C THR A 96 -15.42 10.11 2.68
N LEU A 97 -14.17 9.95 2.25
CA LEU A 97 -13.85 9.67 0.85
C LEU A 97 -14.32 8.26 0.43
N PRO A 98 -14.73 8.08 -0.84
CA PRO A 98 -15.04 6.76 -1.37
C PRO A 98 -13.84 5.82 -1.22
N GLN A 99 -14.07 4.71 -0.51
CA GLN A 99 -13.04 3.75 -0.19
C GLN A 99 -12.78 2.81 -1.36
N ARG A 100 -11.50 2.61 -1.68
CA ARG A 100 -11.03 1.57 -2.58
C ARG A 100 -10.27 0.52 -1.78
N ASN A 101 -10.28 -0.71 -2.28
CA ASN A 101 -9.46 -1.78 -1.71
C ASN A 101 -7.99 -1.32 -1.68
N ALA A 102 -7.28 -1.67 -0.60
CA ALA A 102 -5.83 -1.77 -0.51
C ALA A 102 -5.21 -1.92 -1.90
N GLU A 103 -5.46 -3.08 -2.48
CA GLU A 103 -4.90 -3.67 -3.68
C GLU A 103 -5.50 -3.21 -5.01
N PHE A 104 -6.21 -2.08 -5.07
CA PHE A 104 -6.86 -1.58 -6.29
C PHE A 104 -5.87 -1.45 -7.47
N TRP A 105 -4.57 -1.32 -7.22
CA TRP A 105 -3.52 -1.27 -8.25
C TRP A 105 -3.37 -2.55 -9.07
N ARG A 106 -3.96 -3.66 -8.62
CA ARG A 106 -4.04 -4.91 -9.38
C ARG A 106 -5.06 -4.81 -10.52
N GLU A 107 -5.95 -3.83 -10.49
CA GLU A 107 -6.95 -3.59 -11.53
C GLU A 107 -6.31 -2.97 -12.79
N GLN A 108 -6.83 -3.33 -13.96
CA GLN A 108 -6.42 -2.75 -15.23
C GLN A 108 -7.19 -1.46 -15.51
N PHE A 109 -6.52 -0.31 -15.35
CA PHE A 109 -7.06 0.98 -15.75
C PHE A 109 -6.65 1.34 -17.18
N THR A 110 -7.60 1.87 -17.95
CA THR A 110 -7.42 2.34 -19.34
C THR A 110 -6.82 3.74 -19.43
N ASP A 111 -6.87 4.52 -18.35
CA ASP A 111 -6.33 5.87 -18.24
C ASP A 111 -5.38 6.00 -17.04
N ALA A 112 -4.43 6.93 -17.12
CA ALA A 112 -3.46 7.23 -16.07
C ALA A 112 -4.10 7.84 -14.81
N GLY A 113 -5.31 8.41 -14.92
CA GLY A 113 -5.99 9.13 -13.86
C GLY A 113 -5.45 10.55 -13.69
N ASN A 114 -6.21 11.36 -12.95
CA ASN A 114 -5.89 12.77 -12.72
C ASN A 114 -4.93 12.97 -11.54
N ALA A 115 -4.47 14.21 -11.38
CA ALA A 115 -3.82 14.66 -10.16
C ALA A 115 -4.76 14.45 -8.96
N ALA A 116 -4.24 13.83 -7.91
CA ALA A 116 -5.03 13.51 -6.72
C ALA A 116 -4.16 13.53 -5.47
N LEU A 117 -4.81 13.75 -4.33
CA LEU A 117 -4.30 13.32 -3.05
C LEU A 117 -4.89 11.96 -2.72
N TYR A 118 -4.11 11.10 -2.08
CA TYR A 118 -4.58 9.80 -1.63
C TYR A 118 -4.27 9.59 -0.16
N PHE A 119 -5.16 8.85 0.49
CA PHE A 119 -5.19 8.64 1.92
C PHE A 119 -5.27 7.15 2.18
N VAL A 120 -4.41 6.63 3.04
CA VAL A 120 -4.46 5.24 3.49
C VAL A 120 -5.05 5.23 4.88
N LEU A 121 -6.14 4.49 5.08
CA LEU A 121 -6.85 4.43 6.35
C LEU A 121 -6.93 3.00 6.87
N ASP A 122 -6.89 2.81 8.18
CA ASP A 122 -7.40 1.61 8.84
C ASP A 122 -8.76 1.92 9.46
N HIS A 123 -9.84 1.37 8.89
CA HIS A 123 -11.21 1.64 9.33
C HIS A 123 -11.58 0.94 10.62
N GLU A 124 -10.94 -0.18 10.94
CA GLU A 124 -11.20 -0.88 12.22
C GLU A 124 -10.80 -0.03 13.42
N ALA A 125 -9.84 0.87 13.25
CA ALA A 125 -9.36 1.74 14.32
C ALA A 125 -9.54 3.23 14.04
N ASP A 126 -10.27 3.60 12.98
CA ASP A 126 -10.48 4.99 12.57
C ASP A 126 -9.16 5.78 12.47
N LEU A 127 -8.14 5.19 11.82
CA LEU A 127 -6.79 5.76 11.72
C LEU A 127 -6.45 6.20 10.30
N LEU A 128 -5.96 7.43 10.14
CA LEU A 128 -5.27 7.85 8.93
C LEU A 128 -3.79 7.47 9.01
N LEU A 129 -3.39 6.47 8.24
CA LEU A 129 -2.04 5.90 8.25
C LEU A 129 -1.07 6.67 7.36
N TYR A 130 -1.51 7.17 6.20
CA TYR A 130 -0.65 7.83 5.23
C TYR A 130 -1.41 8.89 4.41
N VAL A 131 -0.70 9.95 4.03
CA VAL A 131 -1.14 10.97 3.07
C VAL A 131 -0.11 11.05 1.96
N GLY A 132 -0.55 11.06 0.70
CA GLY A 132 0.36 11.22 -0.44
C GLY A 132 -0.24 11.98 -1.62
N GLU A 133 0.62 12.47 -2.51
CA GLU A 133 0.23 13.02 -3.81
C GLU A 133 0.54 12.11 -4.99
N THR A 134 -0.22 12.29 -6.07
CA THR A 134 0.08 11.70 -7.37
C THR A 134 -0.44 12.54 -8.52
N VAL A 135 0.26 12.49 -9.66
CA VAL A 135 -0.22 13.03 -10.95
C VAL A 135 -1.02 11.97 -11.73
N LYS A 136 -0.83 10.69 -11.41
CA LYS A 136 -1.41 9.55 -12.13
C LYS A 136 -2.05 8.58 -11.14
N ALA A 137 -3.25 8.89 -10.67
CA ALA A 137 -3.94 8.09 -9.63
C ALA A 137 -4.00 6.59 -9.95
N ASN A 138 -4.20 6.23 -11.22
CA ASN A 138 -4.36 4.86 -11.66
C ASN A 138 -3.04 4.12 -11.96
N GLN A 139 -1.90 4.83 -11.95
CA GLN A 139 -0.57 4.24 -12.21
C GLN A 139 0.37 4.30 -11.00
N ARG A 140 0.04 5.08 -9.96
CA ARG A 140 0.94 5.41 -8.84
C ARG A 140 1.47 4.20 -8.08
N TRP A 141 0.69 3.14 -8.01
CA TRP A 141 1.00 1.93 -7.24
C TRP A 141 1.54 0.77 -8.11
N LYS A 142 1.81 1.02 -9.40
CA LYS A 142 2.54 0.08 -10.26
C LYS A 142 4.03 0.17 -9.95
N GLY A 143 4.62 -0.92 -9.45
CA GLY A 143 6.06 -1.01 -9.11
C GLY A 143 6.37 -0.97 -7.61
N THR A 144 7.61 -0.65 -7.27
CA THR A 144 8.10 -0.57 -5.88
C THR A 144 7.67 0.74 -5.24
N HIS A 145 6.94 0.68 -4.13
CA HIS A 145 6.49 1.85 -3.40
C HIS A 145 6.60 1.60 -1.89
N ASP A 146 7.30 2.49 -1.19
CA ASP A 146 7.58 2.33 0.25
C ASP A 146 6.29 2.22 1.10
N CYS A 147 5.28 3.05 0.79
CA CYS A 147 3.99 2.98 1.47
C CYS A 147 3.33 1.59 1.36
N LYS A 148 3.47 0.91 0.21
CA LYS A 148 2.95 -0.46 0.02
C LYS A 148 3.60 -1.43 0.99
N ARG A 149 4.93 -1.33 1.16
CA ARG A 149 5.68 -2.15 2.13
C ARG A 149 5.20 -1.88 3.57
N TYR A 150 4.96 -0.63 3.93
CA TYR A 150 4.51 -0.27 5.28
C TYR A 150 3.12 -0.86 5.59
N ILE A 151 2.20 -0.80 4.62
CA ILE A 151 0.87 -1.42 4.73
C ILE A 151 0.96 -2.94 4.90
N LEU A 152 1.81 -3.60 4.12
CA LEU A 152 2.00 -5.05 4.23
C LEU A 152 2.55 -5.44 5.61
N ASN A 153 3.55 -4.71 6.10
CA ASN A 153 4.11 -4.93 7.44
C ASN A 153 3.06 -4.69 8.54
N TYR A 154 2.24 -3.65 8.38
CA TYR A 154 1.15 -3.32 9.29
C TYR A 154 0.09 -4.42 9.36
N VAL A 155 -0.40 -4.88 8.20
CA VAL A 155 -1.40 -5.96 8.11
C VAL A 155 -0.81 -7.29 8.61
N SER A 156 0.46 -7.56 8.32
CA SER A 156 1.15 -8.76 8.81
C SER A 156 1.23 -8.78 10.35
N ALA A 157 1.58 -7.65 10.97
CA ALA A 157 1.62 -7.53 12.42
C ALA A 157 0.24 -7.74 13.07
N HIS A 158 -0.84 -7.23 12.47
CA HIS A 158 -2.20 -7.46 12.95
C HIS A 158 -2.59 -8.94 12.88
N ARG A 159 -2.29 -9.61 11.77
CA ARG A 159 -2.55 -11.05 11.60
C ARG A 159 -1.78 -11.91 12.59
N ALA A 160 -0.51 -11.57 12.86
CA ALA A 160 0.31 -12.28 13.84
C ALA A 160 -0.20 -12.11 15.28
N ALA A 161 -0.83 -10.97 15.57
CA ALA A 161 -1.41 -10.64 16.87
C ALA A 161 -2.90 -11.00 17.00
N ASP A 162 -3.51 -11.62 15.99
CA ASP A 162 -4.95 -11.92 15.91
C ASP A 162 -5.86 -10.69 16.12
N LEU A 163 -5.45 -9.54 15.59
CA LEU A 163 -6.20 -8.28 15.66
C LEU A 163 -6.91 -7.97 14.34
N PRO A 164 -8.14 -7.43 14.38
CA PRO A 164 -8.85 -6.99 13.18
C PRO A 164 -8.12 -5.81 12.53
N VAL A 165 -8.16 -5.79 11.19
CA VAL A 165 -7.54 -4.73 10.40
C VAL A 165 -8.27 -4.57 9.07
N GLN A 166 -8.59 -3.33 8.69
CA GLN A 166 -9.23 -3.02 7.43
C GLN A 166 -8.58 -1.80 6.78
N VAL A 167 -7.51 -2.07 6.00
CA VAL A 167 -6.80 -1.01 5.29
C VAL A 167 -7.44 -0.71 3.94
N ASN A 168 -7.81 0.54 3.73
CA ASN A 168 -8.37 1.06 2.48
C ASN A 168 -7.66 2.33 2.01
N ILE A 169 -7.88 2.68 0.74
CA ILE A 169 -7.36 3.92 0.15
C ILE A 169 -8.51 4.79 -0.37
N GLY A 170 -8.52 6.05 0.02
CA GLY A 170 -9.37 7.09 -0.55
C GLY A 170 -8.59 8.01 -1.49
N PHE A 171 -9.24 8.49 -2.55
CA PHE A 171 -8.68 9.48 -3.47
C PHE A 171 -9.51 10.75 -3.46
N TRP A 172 -8.84 11.89 -3.29
CA TRP A 172 -9.43 13.21 -3.46
C TRP A 172 -8.99 13.80 -4.82
N PRO A 173 -9.89 13.87 -5.81
CA PRO A 173 -9.53 14.13 -7.21
C PRO A 173 -9.36 15.62 -7.54
N TYR A 174 -9.53 16.51 -6.57
CA TYR A 174 -9.48 17.96 -6.77
C TYR A 174 -8.10 18.56 -6.44
N ALA A 175 -7.06 17.72 -6.44
CA ALA A 175 -5.71 18.18 -6.16
C ALA A 175 -5.20 19.08 -7.29
N PRO A 176 -4.44 20.15 -6.98
CA PRO A 176 -3.87 21.01 -8.01
C PRO A 176 -3.04 20.23 -9.03
N GLU A 177 -3.13 20.58 -10.31
CA GLU A 177 -2.22 20.05 -11.32
C GLU A 177 -0.79 20.56 -11.12
N ASP A 178 -0.65 21.82 -10.67
CA ASP A 178 0.63 22.38 -10.29
C ASP A 178 1.27 21.57 -9.16
N ARG A 179 2.50 21.11 -9.42
CA ARG A 179 3.23 20.24 -8.50
C ARG A 179 3.50 20.92 -7.16
N LYS A 180 3.89 22.20 -7.15
CA LYS A 180 4.26 22.90 -5.92
C LYS A 180 3.03 23.12 -5.04
N ALA A 181 1.92 23.56 -5.63
CA ALA A 181 0.66 23.72 -4.93
C ALA A 181 0.17 22.39 -4.32
N ARG A 182 0.24 21.29 -5.11
CA ARG A 182 -0.16 19.97 -4.62
C ARG A 182 0.74 19.45 -3.50
N GLN A 183 2.06 19.64 -3.61
CA GLN A 183 3.01 19.25 -2.56
C GLN A 183 2.89 20.09 -1.30
N SER A 184 2.53 21.38 -1.42
CA SER A 184 2.21 22.22 -0.26
C SER A 184 0.99 21.67 0.48
N LEU A 185 -0.07 21.35 -0.27
CA LEU A 185 -1.30 20.80 0.30
C LEU A 185 -1.08 19.44 0.98
N GLU A 186 -0.33 18.55 0.33
CA GLU A 186 0.12 17.27 0.92
C GLU A 186 0.88 17.51 2.23
N SER A 187 1.86 18.42 2.23
CA SER A 187 2.68 18.73 3.41
C SER A 187 1.85 19.29 4.55
N GLU A 188 0.87 20.14 4.27
CA GLU A 188 -0.05 20.70 5.26
C GLU A 188 -0.94 19.62 5.87
N LEU A 189 -1.47 18.69 5.06
CA LEU A 189 -2.25 17.55 5.54
C LEU A 189 -1.40 16.59 6.39
N ILE A 190 -0.15 16.32 5.99
CA ILE A 190 0.79 15.51 6.78
C ILE A 190 1.05 16.17 8.15
N ARG A 191 1.20 17.49 8.19
CA ARG A 191 1.40 18.23 9.45
C ARG A 191 0.16 18.23 10.34
N LYS A 192 -1.03 18.41 9.74
CA LYS A 192 -2.32 18.40 10.44
C LYS A 192 -2.59 17.04 11.07
N TRP A 193 -2.63 15.99 10.25
CA TRP A 193 -3.04 14.66 10.69
C TRP A 193 -1.93 13.85 11.34
N ARG A 194 -0.67 14.25 11.14
CA ARG A 194 0.53 13.55 11.60
C ARG A 194 0.47 12.05 11.31
N SER A 195 0.10 11.69 10.09
CA SER A 195 -0.03 10.29 9.65
C SER A 195 1.26 9.50 9.90
N PRO A 196 1.20 8.31 10.52
CA PRO A 196 2.35 7.58 11.04
C PRO A 196 3.27 7.00 9.97
N PHE A 197 2.81 6.79 8.74
CA PHE A 197 3.65 6.22 7.67
C PHE A 197 4.36 7.30 6.85
N ASN A 198 4.04 8.57 7.06
CA ASN A 198 4.80 9.68 6.48
C ASN A 198 6.10 9.89 7.26
N LYS A 199 7.22 9.99 6.55
CA LYS A 199 8.59 10.03 7.11
C LYS A 199 8.79 11.13 8.15
N GLU A 200 8.09 12.23 7.99
CA GLU A 200 8.07 13.40 8.86
C GLU A 200 7.64 13.04 10.28
N ASN A 201 6.82 11.98 10.44
CA ASN A 201 6.20 11.60 11.70
C ASN A 201 6.76 10.32 12.31
N TRP A 202 7.69 9.63 11.63
CA TRP A 202 8.23 8.34 12.10
C TRP A 202 8.82 8.42 13.51
N ARG A 203 9.62 9.45 13.79
CA ARG A 203 10.22 9.67 15.11
C ARG A 203 9.18 9.94 16.19
N LYS A 204 8.11 10.68 15.85
CA LYS A 204 7.03 11.02 16.78
C LYS A 204 6.27 9.76 17.22
N TRP A 205 6.00 8.87 16.28
CA TRP A 205 5.17 7.69 16.54
C TRP A 205 5.95 6.43 16.87
N ALA A 206 7.28 6.46 16.68
CA ALA A 206 8.12 5.27 16.69
C ALA A 206 7.54 4.20 15.75
N THR A 207 7.22 4.59 14.51
CA THR A 207 6.51 3.74 13.55
C THR A 207 7.32 2.46 13.27
N PRO A 208 6.81 1.27 13.64
CA PRO A 208 7.62 0.04 13.59
C PRO A 208 7.68 -0.59 12.18
N PHE A 209 6.82 -0.16 11.26
CA PHE A 209 6.59 -0.82 9.96
C PHE A 209 7.50 -0.35 8.83
N ILE A 210 8.40 0.60 9.10
CA ILE A 210 9.15 1.35 8.06
C ILE A 210 10.41 0.63 7.53
N GLY A 211 10.72 -0.56 8.08
CA GLY A 211 11.96 -1.29 7.81
C GLY A 211 13.18 -0.62 8.47
N GLN A 212 14.29 -1.36 8.60
CA GLN A 212 15.56 -0.72 8.92
C GLN A 212 15.99 0.09 7.70
N SER A 213 16.20 1.40 7.88
CA SER A 213 16.97 2.19 6.93
C SER A 213 18.40 1.68 7.01
N ASP A 214 18.88 1.02 5.95
CA ASP A 214 20.29 0.69 5.79
C ASP A 214 21.08 2.00 6.00
N THR A 215 21.76 2.08 7.14
CA THR A 215 22.75 3.13 7.45
C THR A 215 24.07 2.80 6.79
#